data_AF-A0A2E4V575-F1
#
_entry.id   AF-A0A2E4V575-F1
#
_cell.length_a   1.000
_cell.length_b   1.000
_cell.length_c   1.000
_cell.angle_alpha   90.00
_cell.angle_beta   90.00
_cell.angle_gamma   90.00
#
_symmetry.space_group_name_H-M   'P 1'
#
loop_
_entity.id
_entity.type
_entity.pdbx_description
1 polymer ?
#
loop_
_entity_poly.entity_id
_entity_poly.type
_entity_poly.pdbx_seq_one_letter_code
_entity_poly.pdbx_strand_id
1 'polypeptide(L)'
;SGDFESGGLGSMTTSSLATHVWIADNANPISGAYSAMTTNQNQGSTVSGMMVQLTNMVNDTDTDGDGIADAASYSFAYSVSTESGWDYLSFCIDNDANCQRTSGFTMRWSGTVAGTYSGTVSAGSHTFTWNYWKDSIVDGGSDTVWIDDITMSVPQGITNADLDDDNDGVNDDMDLDSLDPCVGLDTDGDGMSDSLGTTMLNGSACDASMYTIDDDDDNDGWTDSDEAICGSDSLDVDDMPADHDMDMICDVTDLDDDNDGFNDDVDAFPMNSSEAIDTDGDGIGNNADSDDDDDTVTDGLDAFPLDPSESNDNDGDGTGDNADTDDDNDGCLDADDAFPMDASECVDTDGDMLGDNVDPDDDGDGVADVSDPFPLDASESSDNDGDGIGDNTDTDDDGDGVDDVDDMFPLDPLESEDLDGDGQGDNSDADDDGDGVNDGIDAFPTDATEWVDTDGDGTGDNSDADDDGDGVNDVDDAFPMNPSETNDLDGDGLGDNADSDDDGDGTSDDDDAFPVDATEWDDTDGDGIGDNEDTDDDGDDVSDSEEDSCGSDSKDASSVPSDFDGDGICDVLDLDDNDGPDANTDGGDEPGFGQSVPGFPALFAAIALIGAALIGRRRDD
;
A
#
# COMPACT_ATOMS: atom_id res chain seq x y z
N SER A 1 -5.81 -85.57 61.41
CA SER A 1 -5.13 -86.86 61.64
C SER A 1 -3.65 -86.57 61.80
N GLY A 2 -2.92 -87.37 62.57
CA GLY A 2 -1.46 -87.24 62.68
C GLY A 2 -0.80 -88.54 62.29
N ASP A 3 -0.16 -88.56 61.12
CA ASP A 3 0.65 -89.67 60.58
C ASP A 3 2.14 -89.32 60.50
N PHE A 4 2.53 -88.10 60.91
CA PHE A 4 3.92 -87.66 61.10
C PHE A 4 4.81 -87.64 59.85
N GLU A 5 4.24 -87.89 58.67
CA GLU A 5 4.95 -88.08 57.41
C GLU A 5 5.75 -86.84 56.94
N SER A 6 5.44 -85.66 57.48
CA SER A 6 6.19 -84.42 57.24
C SER A 6 7.53 -84.34 57.99
N GLY A 7 7.86 -85.34 58.81
CA GLY A 7 9.07 -85.33 59.64
C GLY A 7 9.01 -84.38 60.83
N GLY A 8 7.84 -83.79 61.10
CA GLY A 8 7.53 -83.00 62.29
C GLY A 8 6.43 -83.64 63.14
N LEU A 9 6.30 -83.21 64.39
CA LEU A 9 5.20 -83.64 65.27
C LEU A 9 3.93 -82.78 65.14
N GLY A 10 3.91 -81.82 64.22
CA GLY A 10 2.79 -80.92 63.98
C GLY A 10 2.30 -80.18 65.23
N SER A 11 0.98 -80.06 65.38
CA SER A 11 0.32 -79.33 66.47
C SER A 11 0.34 -80.04 67.84
N MET A 12 1.17 -81.08 68.02
CA MET A 12 1.27 -81.82 69.28
C MET A 12 2.05 -81.02 70.32
N THR A 13 1.51 -80.96 71.53
CA THR A 13 2.15 -80.26 72.65
C THR A 13 2.81 -81.25 73.59
N THR A 14 3.81 -80.81 74.33
CA THR A 14 4.50 -81.67 75.31
C THR A 14 3.63 -81.85 76.55
N SER A 15 3.53 -83.08 77.05
CA SER A 15 2.77 -83.35 78.29
C SER A 15 3.36 -82.56 79.45
N SER A 16 2.51 -82.06 80.35
CA SER A 16 2.98 -81.36 81.56
C SER A 16 3.81 -82.24 82.49
N LEU A 17 3.74 -83.57 82.32
CA LEU A 17 4.56 -84.53 83.05
C LEU A 17 5.92 -84.75 82.39
N ALA A 18 6.04 -84.50 81.08
CA ALA A 18 7.22 -84.79 80.28
C ALA A 18 8.45 -84.02 80.77
N THR A 19 9.55 -84.74 80.96
CA THR A 19 10.89 -84.15 81.15
C THR A 19 11.72 -84.20 79.86
N HIS A 20 11.25 -84.95 78.87
CA HIS A 20 11.85 -85.11 77.55
C HIS A 20 10.74 -85.07 76.49
N VAL A 21 11.05 -84.54 75.31
CA VAL A 21 10.08 -84.41 74.22
C VAL A 21 10.02 -85.68 73.38
N TRP A 22 9.05 -85.76 72.49
CA TRP A 22 9.05 -86.74 71.40
C TRP A 22 9.65 -86.08 70.16
N ILE A 23 10.10 -86.87 69.19
CA ILE A 23 10.54 -86.38 67.86
C ILE A 23 10.01 -87.30 66.77
N ALA A 24 9.95 -86.82 65.53
CA ALA A 24 9.66 -87.70 64.39
C ALA A 24 10.90 -88.57 64.08
N ASP A 25 10.69 -89.87 63.95
CA ASP A 25 11.70 -90.88 63.64
C ASP A 25 11.45 -91.46 62.26
N ASN A 26 12.45 -91.38 61.38
CA ASN A 26 12.44 -92.09 60.10
C ASN A 26 13.23 -93.39 60.10
N ALA A 27 13.87 -93.74 61.22
CA ALA A 27 14.67 -94.95 61.27
C ALA A 27 13.78 -96.20 61.47
N ASN A 28 12.71 -96.10 62.27
CA ASN A 28 11.81 -97.21 62.57
C ASN A 28 10.33 -96.78 62.60
N PRO A 29 9.78 -96.26 61.49
CA PRO A 29 8.37 -95.87 61.45
C PRO A 29 7.45 -97.09 61.56
N ILE A 30 6.27 -96.89 62.18
CA ILE A 30 5.19 -97.88 62.27
C ILE A 30 4.49 -97.99 60.91
N SER A 31 4.16 -96.85 60.30
CA SER A 31 3.60 -96.68 58.96
C SER A 31 4.34 -95.54 58.25
N GLY A 32 4.33 -95.52 56.92
CA GLY A 32 4.93 -94.41 56.17
C GLY A 32 6.44 -94.20 56.36
N ALA A 33 6.88 -92.95 56.26
CA ALA A 33 8.25 -92.47 56.32
C ALA A 33 8.68 -92.03 57.73
N TYR A 34 7.75 -91.61 58.59
CA TYR A 34 8.06 -91.10 59.92
C TYR A 34 7.02 -91.53 60.97
N SER A 35 7.47 -91.77 62.21
CA SER A 35 6.55 -91.91 63.36
C SER A 35 7.05 -91.13 64.56
N ALA A 36 6.16 -90.73 65.47
CA ALA A 36 6.58 -90.06 66.69
C ALA A 36 7.28 -91.03 67.64
N MET A 37 8.54 -90.78 67.98
CA MET A 37 9.32 -91.58 68.93
C MET A 37 9.68 -90.80 70.20
N THR A 38 9.84 -91.53 71.31
CA THR A 38 10.38 -90.94 72.54
C THR A 38 11.86 -90.61 72.43
N THR A 39 12.39 -89.69 73.25
CA THR A 39 13.82 -89.30 73.23
C THR A 39 14.59 -89.64 74.50
N ASN A 40 13.95 -90.32 75.46
CA ASN A 40 14.53 -90.65 76.76
C ASN A 40 15.13 -92.06 76.84
N GLN A 41 15.53 -92.66 75.71
CA GLN A 41 15.96 -94.07 75.61
C GLN A 41 17.09 -94.44 76.59
N ASN A 42 17.92 -93.47 76.98
CA ASN A 42 19.09 -93.70 77.85
C ASN A 42 18.98 -93.03 79.23
N GLN A 43 17.78 -92.58 79.65
CA GLN A 43 17.61 -91.78 80.87
C GLN A 43 16.62 -92.42 81.86
N GLY A 44 17.12 -92.91 83.00
CA GLY A 44 16.28 -93.49 84.05
C GLY A 44 15.48 -92.44 84.84
N SER A 45 14.31 -92.83 85.33
CA SER A 45 13.40 -92.03 86.17
C SER A 45 12.89 -90.78 85.45
N THR A 46 12.64 -90.94 84.15
CA THR A 46 12.19 -89.87 83.26
C THR A 46 10.87 -90.23 82.62
N VAL A 47 10.25 -89.22 82.02
CA VAL A 47 9.05 -89.39 81.22
C VAL A 47 9.19 -88.59 79.93
N SER A 48 8.97 -89.24 78.80
CA SER A 48 8.76 -88.58 77.52
C SER A 48 7.28 -88.51 77.25
N GLY A 49 6.75 -87.32 76.98
CA GLY A 49 5.31 -87.13 76.88
C GLY A 49 4.88 -86.19 75.78
N MET A 50 3.82 -86.56 75.08
CA MET A 50 3.13 -85.71 74.12
C MET A 50 1.62 -85.76 74.35
N MET A 51 0.93 -84.70 73.99
CA MET A 51 -0.50 -84.56 74.14
C MET A 51 -1.12 -83.78 72.97
N VAL A 52 -2.34 -84.21 72.62
CA VAL A 52 -3.20 -83.59 71.62
C VAL A 52 -4.47 -83.13 72.31
N GLN A 53 -4.82 -81.85 72.16
CA GLN A 53 -6.07 -81.31 72.68
C GLN A 53 -7.02 -81.02 71.53
N LEU A 54 -8.20 -81.62 71.57
CA LEU A 54 -9.27 -81.38 70.61
C LEU A 54 -10.46 -80.77 71.36
N THR A 55 -10.97 -79.64 70.88
CA THR A 55 -12.04 -78.89 71.56
C THR A 55 -13.43 -79.18 71.02
N ASN A 56 -13.54 -79.97 69.94
CA ASN A 56 -14.81 -80.18 69.24
C ASN A 56 -14.91 -81.60 68.66
N MET A 57 -14.61 -82.61 69.47
CA MET A 57 -14.88 -84.01 69.09
C MET A 57 -16.37 -84.24 68.99
N VAL A 58 -16.82 -84.85 67.90
CA VAL A 58 -18.24 -85.13 67.67
C VAL A 58 -18.49 -86.63 67.63
N ASN A 59 -19.69 -87.01 68.08
CA ASN A 59 -20.18 -88.36 67.94
C ASN A 59 -20.12 -88.77 66.47
N ASP A 60 -19.66 -89.99 66.21
CA ASP A 60 -19.55 -90.49 64.85
C ASP A 60 -20.93 -90.79 64.28
N THR A 61 -21.03 -90.77 62.96
CA THR A 61 -22.21 -91.15 62.20
C THR A 61 -22.48 -92.63 62.45
N ASP A 62 -23.51 -92.90 63.26
CA ASP A 62 -24.20 -94.19 63.51
C ASP A 62 -23.67 -95.34 62.62
N THR A 63 -22.61 -95.99 63.09
CA THR A 63 -21.80 -96.92 62.30
C THR A 63 -22.46 -98.30 62.23
N ASP A 64 -23.38 -98.61 63.15
CA ASP A 64 -24.16 -99.85 63.15
C ASP A 64 -25.61 -99.72 62.64
N GLY A 65 -26.05 -98.49 62.36
CA GLY A 65 -27.30 -98.17 61.66
C GLY A 65 -28.55 -98.23 62.54
N ASP A 66 -28.41 -98.08 63.87
CA ASP A 66 -29.50 -98.16 64.83
C ASP A 66 -30.26 -96.83 65.05
N GLY A 67 -29.77 -95.76 64.43
CA GLY A 67 -30.32 -94.40 64.46
C GLY A 67 -29.87 -93.56 65.65
N ILE A 68 -28.92 -94.03 66.46
CA ILE A 68 -28.29 -93.30 67.55
C ILE A 68 -26.83 -93.05 67.18
N ALA A 69 -26.39 -91.79 67.24
CA ALA A 69 -25.00 -91.47 66.96
C ALA A 69 -24.05 -92.18 67.95
N ASP A 70 -23.09 -92.93 67.41
CA ASP A 70 -22.06 -93.61 68.20
C ASP A 70 -21.16 -92.59 68.91
N ALA A 71 -20.66 -92.94 70.09
CA ALA A 71 -19.76 -92.07 70.83
C ALA A 71 -18.49 -91.77 70.00
N ALA A 72 -18.00 -90.53 70.05
CA ALA A 72 -16.86 -90.05 69.26
C ALA A 72 -15.66 -91.01 69.36
N SER A 73 -15.13 -91.49 68.24
CA SER A 73 -14.10 -92.54 68.23
C SER A 73 -12.68 -91.97 68.12
N TYR A 74 -11.71 -92.75 68.58
CA TYR A 74 -10.28 -92.47 68.38
C TYR A 74 -9.52 -93.78 68.15
N SER A 75 -8.44 -93.69 67.37
CA SER A 75 -7.46 -94.76 67.18
C SER A 75 -6.04 -94.22 66.99
N PHE A 76 -5.05 -95.03 67.35
CA PHE A 76 -3.64 -94.80 67.03
C PHE A 76 -2.90 -96.14 66.96
N ALA A 77 -1.87 -96.21 66.13
CA ALA A 77 -0.92 -97.30 66.12
C ALA A 77 0.20 -97.04 67.13
N TYR A 78 0.68 -98.08 67.80
CA TYR A 78 1.77 -97.98 68.77
C TYR A 78 2.81 -99.10 68.63
N SER A 79 4.06 -98.68 68.64
CA SER A 79 5.34 -99.39 68.77
C SER A 79 5.87 -99.42 70.19
N VAL A 80 6.00 -100.54 70.92
CA VAL A 80 6.68 -100.53 72.24
C VAL A 80 7.80 -101.56 72.23
N SER A 81 9.02 -101.12 72.53
CA SER A 81 10.21 -101.95 72.68
C SER A 81 10.92 -101.58 73.98
N THR A 82 10.40 -102.06 75.10
CA THR A 82 10.79 -101.63 76.46
C THR A 82 10.90 -102.80 77.44
N GLU A 83 11.40 -102.57 78.65
CA GLU A 83 11.48 -103.63 79.67
C GLU A 83 10.08 -104.02 80.19
N SER A 84 9.69 -105.27 79.94
CA SER A 84 8.37 -105.79 80.31
C SER A 84 8.14 -105.73 81.83
N GLY A 85 7.12 -104.98 82.23
CA GLY A 85 6.71 -104.86 83.63
C GLY A 85 7.32 -103.70 84.41
N TRP A 86 8.25 -102.94 83.82
CA TRP A 86 8.97 -101.86 84.51
C TRP A 86 8.82 -100.50 83.82
N ASP A 87 8.96 -100.48 82.49
CA ASP A 87 8.83 -99.30 81.63
C ASP A 87 7.52 -99.34 80.86
N TYR A 88 6.75 -98.25 80.89
CA TYR A 88 5.38 -98.25 80.38
C TYR A 88 5.10 -97.06 79.48
N LEU A 89 4.56 -97.33 78.29
CA LEU A 89 3.72 -96.38 77.58
C LEU A 89 2.36 -96.34 78.26
N SER A 90 1.97 -95.16 78.73
CA SER A 90 0.68 -94.88 79.36
C SER A 90 -0.13 -93.94 78.48
N PHE A 91 -1.42 -94.25 78.32
CA PHE A 91 -2.37 -93.43 77.59
C PHE A 91 -3.55 -93.01 78.48
N CYS A 92 -3.86 -91.71 78.43
CA CYS A 92 -4.83 -91.05 79.30
C CYS A 92 -5.69 -90.06 78.51
N ILE A 93 -6.92 -89.84 78.99
CA ILE A 93 -7.88 -88.92 78.38
C ILE A 93 -8.32 -87.89 79.44
N ASP A 94 -8.37 -86.62 79.06
CA ASP A 94 -8.83 -85.42 79.79
C ASP A 94 -8.06 -84.99 81.03
N ASN A 95 -7.02 -85.75 81.41
CA ASN A 95 -6.36 -85.52 82.69
C ASN A 95 -4.87 -85.82 82.64
N ASP A 96 -4.16 -85.01 81.84
CA ASP A 96 -2.71 -85.08 81.63
C ASP A 96 -1.93 -85.20 82.94
N ALA A 97 -2.24 -84.36 83.95
CA ALA A 97 -1.56 -84.36 85.25
C ALA A 97 -1.73 -85.67 86.04
N ASN A 98 -2.78 -86.44 85.76
CA ASN A 98 -3.02 -87.74 86.40
C ASN A 98 -2.47 -88.90 85.58
N CYS A 99 -1.83 -88.68 84.43
CA CYS A 99 -1.23 -89.72 83.60
C CYS A 99 0.11 -90.25 84.14
N GLN A 100 0.13 -90.60 85.44
CA GLN A 100 1.33 -90.94 86.22
C GLN A 100 1.72 -92.41 86.04
N ARG A 101 2.99 -92.75 86.29
CA ARG A 101 3.49 -94.14 86.17
C ARG A 101 2.68 -95.19 86.94
N THR A 102 2.12 -94.86 88.11
CA THR A 102 1.48 -95.82 89.02
C THR A 102 -0.04 -95.63 89.16
N SER A 103 -0.63 -94.57 88.60
CA SER A 103 -2.07 -94.30 88.67
C SER A 103 -2.52 -93.31 87.61
N GLY A 104 -3.80 -93.35 87.24
CA GLY A 104 -4.47 -92.33 86.41
C GLY A 104 -4.23 -92.41 84.90
N PHE A 105 -3.74 -93.56 84.42
CA PHE A 105 -3.86 -94.00 83.03
C PHE A 105 -4.99 -95.01 82.85
N THR A 106 -5.59 -94.99 81.66
CA THR A 106 -6.67 -95.93 81.31
C THR A 106 -6.11 -97.18 80.63
N MET A 107 -5.02 -97.04 79.86
CA MET A 107 -4.33 -98.16 79.19
C MET A 107 -2.81 -98.05 79.34
N ARG A 108 -2.12 -99.19 79.38
CA ARG A 108 -0.65 -99.27 79.46
C ARG A 108 -0.05 -100.44 78.69
N TRP A 109 1.14 -100.25 78.15
CA TRP A 109 1.90 -101.27 77.41
C TRP A 109 3.37 -101.28 77.84
N SER A 110 3.95 -102.47 77.94
CA SER A 110 5.37 -102.68 78.25
C SER A 110 5.86 -103.98 77.60
N GLY A 111 7.18 -104.13 77.45
CA GLY A 111 7.77 -105.25 76.73
C GLY A 111 7.96 -104.94 75.24
N THR A 112 8.02 -105.99 74.42
CA THR A 112 8.01 -105.84 72.95
C THR A 112 6.61 -106.15 72.43
N VAL A 113 5.82 -105.10 72.18
CA VAL A 113 4.43 -105.22 71.72
C VAL A 113 4.10 -104.10 70.74
N ALA A 114 3.40 -104.43 69.67
CA ALA A 114 2.89 -103.48 68.69
C ALA A 114 1.40 -103.75 68.42
N GLY A 115 0.66 -102.73 68.04
CA GLY A 115 -0.72 -102.87 67.63
C GLY A 115 -1.43 -101.54 67.44
N THR A 116 -2.73 -101.60 67.15
CA THR A 116 -3.60 -100.43 67.08
C THR A 116 -4.48 -100.40 68.32
N TYR A 117 -4.51 -99.26 69.01
CA TYR A 117 -5.42 -99.03 70.11
C TYR A 117 -6.54 -98.11 69.68
N SER A 118 -7.78 -98.47 70.01
CA SER A 118 -8.96 -97.67 69.69
C SER A 118 -9.99 -97.68 70.80
N GLY A 119 -10.85 -96.66 70.82
CA GLY A 119 -11.91 -96.51 71.80
C GLY A 119 -12.85 -95.37 71.45
N THR A 120 -13.75 -95.06 72.37
CA THR A 120 -14.74 -93.99 72.21
C THR A 120 -14.76 -93.06 73.42
N VAL A 121 -15.04 -91.79 73.21
CA VAL A 121 -15.24 -90.73 74.21
C VAL A 121 -16.58 -90.04 73.98
N SER A 122 -17.06 -89.30 74.97
CA SER A 122 -18.21 -88.40 74.75
C SER A 122 -17.89 -87.34 73.70
N ALA A 123 -18.89 -86.76 73.04
CA ALA A 123 -18.67 -85.53 72.28
C ALA A 123 -18.25 -84.37 73.22
N GLY A 124 -17.37 -83.50 72.74
CA GLY A 124 -16.87 -82.34 73.48
C GLY A 124 -15.36 -82.17 73.41
N SER A 125 -14.81 -81.36 74.32
CA SER A 125 -13.38 -81.13 74.40
C SER A 125 -12.68 -82.27 75.14
N HIS A 126 -11.70 -82.88 74.49
CA HIS A 126 -10.89 -83.94 75.07
C HIS A 126 -9.38 -83.70 74.90
N THR A 127 -8.59 -84.16 75.87
CA THR A 127 -7.12 -84.14 75.78
C THR A 127 -6.58 -85.56 75.83
N PHE A 128 -5.90 -85.97 74.78
CA PHE A 128 -5.29 -87.28 74.65
C PHE A 128 -3.81 -87.17 74.96
N THR A 129 -3.34 -87.90 75.96
CA THR A 129 -1.95 -87.85 76.45
C THR A 129 -1.29 -89.21 76.30
N TRP A 130 -0.10 -89.23 75.68
CA TRP A 130 0.81 -90.37 75.66
C TRP A 130 2.06 -90.03 76.48
N ASN A 131 2.29 -90.79 77.54
CA ASN A 131 3.46 -90.65 78.39
C ASN A 131 4.21 -91.97 78.49
N TYR A 132 5.48 -91.96 78.11
CA TYR A 132 6.38 -93.08 78.30
C TYR A 132 7.23 -92.88 79.54
N TRP A 133 6.98 -93.72 80.55
CA TRP A 133 7.65 -93.69 81.83
C TRP A 133 8.78 -94.70 81.87
N LYS A 134 10.00 -94.20 82.08
CA LYS A 134 11.19 -95.03 82.30
C LYS A 134 11.58 -95.05 83.78
N ASP A 135 11.94 -96.21 84.31
CA ASP A 135 12.20 -96.35 85.75
C ASP A 135 13.65 -96.14 86.20
N SER A 136 14.56 -97.10 86.12
CA SER A 136 16.01 -96.96 86.34
C SER A 136 16.72 -98.33 86.21
N ILE A 137 17.56 -98.46 85.17
CA ILE A 137 18.82 -99.24 85.13
C ILE A 137 18.68 -100.79 85.00
N VAL A 138 17.89 -101.30 84.06
CA VAL A 138 18.21 -102.53 83.29
C VAL A 138 17.55 -102.43 81.91
N ASP A 139 18.32 -102.61 80.83
CA ASP A 139 17.82 -102.40 79.47
C ASP A 139 17.13 -103.66 78.91
N GLY A 140 15.94 -103.47 78.33
CA GLY A 140 15.19 -104.52 77.65
C GLY A 140 14.54 -103.95 76.39
N GLY A 141 15.01 -104.35 75.20
CA GLY A 141 14.54 -103.79 73.93
C GLY A 141 15.29 -102.51 73.55
N SER A 142 14.60 -101.58 72.89
CA SER A 142 15.15 -100.29 72.41
C SER A 142 14.93 -99.14 73.39
N ASP A 143 14.33 -99.42 74.56
CA ASP A 143 13.90 -98.47 75.59
C ASP A 143 13.12 -97.28 75.04
N THR A 144 12.34 -97.52 74.00
CA THR A 144 11.63 -96.49 73.26
C THR A 144 10.27 -96.98 72.81
N VAL A 145 9.42 -96.01 72.55
CA VAL A 145 8.07 -96.26 72.06
C VAL A 145 7.79 -95.30 70.92
N TRP A 146 6.97 -95.77 69.99
CA TRP A 146 6.54 -95.05 68.81
C TRP A 146 5.01 -94.97 68.79
N ILE A 147 4.47 -93.86 68.27
CA ILE A 147 3.05 -93.66 68.01
C ILE A 147 2.90 -93.16 66.58
N ASP A 148 1.86 -93.64 65.91
CA ASP A 148 1.57 -93.32 64.51
C ASP A 148 0.07 -93.45 64.19
N ASP A 149 -0.34 -93.06 62.98
CA ASP A 149 -1.70 -93.21 62.43
C ASP A 149 -2.81 -92.71 63.39
N ILE A 150 -2.61 -91.54 64.01
CA ILE A 150 -3.56 -90.99 64.96
C ILE A 150 -4.80 -90.47 64.23
N THR A 151 -5.93 -91.10 64.53
CA THR A 151 -7.24 -90.86 63.93
C THR A 151 -8.27 -90.56 65.03
N MET A 152 -9.07 -89.51 64.86
CA MET A 152 -10.05 -89.06 65.84
C MET A 152 -11.30 -88.52 65.13
N SER A 153 -12.50 -88.86 65.61
CA SER A 153 -13.78 -88.41 65.05
C SER A 153 -13.99 -86.90 65.31
N VAL A 154 -13.67 -86.10 64.30
CA VAL A 154 -13.96 -84.66 64.21
C VAL A 154 -15.07 -84.42 63.18
N PRO A 155 -15.78 -83.27 63.18
CA PRO A 155 -16.85 -83.00 62.23
C PRO A 155 -16.37 -83.15 60.78
N GLN A 156 -17.16 -83.83 59.95
CA GLN A 156 -16.95 -83.92 58.50
C GLN A 156 -16.80 -82.51 57.91
N GLY A 157 -15.69 -82.23 57.25
CA GLY A 157 -15.37 -80.90 56.69
C GLY A 157 -14.31 -80.10 57.43
N ILE A 158 -13.55 -80.70 58.36
CA ILE A 158 -12.29 -80.15 58.89
C ILE A 158 -11.17 -81.17 58.66
N THR A 159 -10.78 -81.32 57.39
CA THR A 159 -9.41 -81.68 56.99
C THR A 159 -8.60 -80.38 56.98
N ASN A 160 -7.34 -80.42 57.41
CA ASN A 160 -6.36 -79.33 57.54
C ASN A 160 -6.87 -77.94 57.12
N ALA A 161 -7.25 -77.12 58.10
CA ALA A 161 -7.57 -75.70 57.90
C ALA A 161 -6.35 -74.86 58.29
N ASP A 162 -5.17 -75.32 57.90
CA ASP A 162 -4.15 -74.36 57.52
C ASP A 162 -4.45 -74.05 56.06
N LEU A 163 -4.68 -72.78 55.76
CA LEU A 163 -4.91 -72.33 54.39
C LEU A 163 -3.64 -71.70 53.84
N ASP A 164 -2.52 -71.77 54.56
CA ASP A 164 -1.22 -71.14 54.29
C ASP A 164 -0.18 -72.11 54.88
N ASP A 165 -0.04 -73.29 54.25
CA ASP A 165 0.69 -74.46 54.76
C ASP A 165 2.21 -74.17 55.00
N ASP A 166 2.76 -73.12 54.37
CA ASP A 166 4.15 -72.66 54.56
C ASP A 166 4.30 -71.33 55.34
N ASN A 167 3.17 -70.70 55.68
CA ASN A 167 3.01 -69.54 56.55
C ASN A 167 3.67 -68.26 55.99
N ASP A 168 3.65 -68.05 54.68
CA ASP A 168 4.20 -66.88 53.99
C ASP A 168 3.20 -65.70 53.88
N GLY A 169 1.91 -65.97 54.12
CA GLY A 169 0.83 -64.99 54.12
C GLY A 169 -0.09 -65.03 52.89
N VAL A 170 0.16 -65.92 51.92
CA VAL A 170 -0.73 -66.24 50.80
C VAL A 170 -1.47 -67.54 51.10
N ASN A 171 -2.72 -67.66 50.66
CA ASN A 171 -3.45 -68.91 50.89
C ASN A 171 -3.10 -69.97 49.82
N ASP A 172 -3.07 -71.26 50.18
CA ASP A 172 -2.74 -72.42 49.32
C ASP A 172 -3.52 -72.46 47.99
N ASP A 173 -4.72 -71.87 47.92
CA ASP A 173 -5.56 -71.83 46.72
C ASP A 173 -5.18 -70.70 45.74
N MET A 174 -4.33 -69.79 46.17
CA MET A 174 -3.69 -68.74 45.36
C MET A 174 -2.16 -68.90 45.31
N ASP A 175 -1.63 -69.96 45.92
CA ASP A 175 -0.21 -70.28 45.96
C ASP A 175 0.17 -71.24 44.80
N LEU A 176 1.26 -70.93 44.11
CA LEU A 176 1.80 -71.73 43.01
C LEU A 176 2.47 -73.04 43.50
N ASP A 177 2.99 -73.06 44.74
CA ASP A 177 3.50 -74.27 45.41
C ASP A 177 3.30 -74.20 46.93
N SER A 178 2.22 -74.83 47.40
CA SER A 178 1.70 -74.81 48.79
C SER A 178 2.61 -75.41 49.88
N LEU A 179 3.91 -75.53 49.65
CA LEU A 179 4.92 -76.10 50.55
C LEU A 179 6.28 -75.37 50.47
N ASP A 180 6.49 -74.38 49.59
CA ASP A 180 7.76 -73.65 49.42
C ASP A 180 7.58 -72.13 49.58
N PRO A 181 7.95 -71.54 50.76
CA PRO A 181 7.67 -70.14 51.12
C PRO A 181 8.51 -69.10 50.37
N CYS A 182 9.06 -69.49 49.23
CA CYS A 182 9.94 -68.69 48.38
C CYS A 182 9.64 -68.87 46.87
N VAL A 183 8.60 -69.63 46.48
CA VAL A 183 8.16 -69.79 45.09
C VAL A 183 6.67 -69.41 45.01
N GLY A 184 6.38 -68.12 45.09
CA GLY A 184 4.98 -67.67 45.10
C GLY A 184 4.73 -66.17 45.32
N LEU A 185 5.75 -65.30 45.40
CA LEU A 185 5.49 -63.87 45.36
C LEU A 185 5.33 -63.42 43.90
N ASP A 186 4.10 -62.99 43.60
CA ASP A 186 3.68 -62.08 42.53
C ASP A 186 3.45 -60.74 43.24
N THR A 187 4.53 -59.99 43.43
CA THR A 187 4.52 -58.85 44.39
C THR A 187 3.62 -57.70 43.92
N ASP A 188 3.33 -57.60 42.63
CA ASP A 188 2.54 -56.56 41.96
C ASP A 188 1.19 -57.03 41.38
N GLY A 189 0.97 -58.34 41.28
CA GLY A 189 -0.33 -58.95 41.02
C GLY A 189 -0.65 -59.16 39.53
N ASP A 190 0.36 -59.41 38.71
CA ASP A 190 0.26 -59.56 37.24
C ASP A 190 -0.02 -61.00 36.78
N GLY A 191 0.11 -61.99 37.67
CA GLY A 191 -0.15 -63.40 37.39
C GLY A 191 1.07 -64.24 36.98
N MET A 192 2.30 -63.72 37.06
CA MET A 192 3.56 -64.47 36.99
C MET A 192 4.32 -64.42 38.34
N SER A 193 5.39 -65.21 38.49
CA SER A 193 6.16 -65.32 39.74
C SER A 193 7.49 -64.57 39.66
N ASP A 194 7.87 -63.82 40.71
CA ASP A 194 9.14 -63.10 40.81
C ASP A 194 10.35 -63.95 40.33
N SER A 195 11.20 -63.38 39.46
CA SER A 195 12.33 -64.08 38.83
C SER A 195 13.46 -64.43 39.81
N LEU A 196 13.59 -65.71 40.15
CA LEU A 196 14.70 -66.23 40.95
C LEU A 196 15.97 -66.34 40.11
N GLY A 197 16.79 -65.28 40.12
CA GLY A 197 18.19 -65.38 39.70
C GLY A 197 18.92 -66.60 40.33
N THR A 198 20.08 -66.99 39.77
CA THR A 198 20.76 -68.32 39.91
C THR A 198 21.11 -68.89 41.31
N THR A 199 20.52 -68.42 42.40
CA THR A 199 20.83 -68.83 43.77
C THR A 199 19.64 -69.54 44.43
N MET A 200 19.69 -70.88 44.48
CA MET A 200 18.83 -71.66 45.37
C MET A 200 19.16 -71.36 46.84
N LEU A 201 18.19 -70.88 47.60
CA LEU A 201 18.29 -70.66 49.06
C LEU A 201 17.53 -71.76 49.81
N ASN A 202 18.13 -72.29 50.87
CA ASN A 202 17.51 -73.34 51.68
C ASN A 202 16.55 -72.71 52.70
N GLY A 203 15.28 -73.12 52.62
CA GLY A 203 14.12 -72.66 53.39
C GLY A 203 14.35 -72.27 54.85
N SER A 204 14.73 -71.01 55.07
CA SER A 204 14.51 -70.32 56.35
C SER A 204 14.62 -68.81 56.15
N ALA A 205 13.45 -68.19 55.95
CA ALA A 205 13.16 -66.75 55.82
C ALA A 205 13.69 -66.09 54.53
N CYS A 206 12.78 -65.89 53.57
CA CYS A 206 13.02 -65.06 52.39
C CYS A 206 13.15 -63.58 52.82
N ASP A 207 14.30 -62.97 52.49
CA ASP A 207 14.58 -61.55 52.74
C ASP A 207 14.11 -60.75 51.52
N ALA A 208 12.93 -60.13 51.66
CA ALA A 208 12.30 -59.35 50.60
C ALA A 208 13.10 -58.13 50.10
N SER A 209 14.28 -57.86 50.67
CA SER A 209 15.17 -56.80 50.21
C SER A 209 16.19 -57.23 49.13
N MET A 210 16.12 -58.48 48.66
CA MET A 210 17.00 -59.00 47.60
C MET A 210 16.28 -59.44 46.31
N TYR A 211 14.97 -59.20 46.17
CA TYR A 211 14.27 -59.36 44.90
C TYR A 211 14.60 -58.18 43.98
N THR A 212 15.01 -58.48 42.75
CA THR A 212 14.92 -57.51 41.64
C THR A 212 13.57 -57.76 41.00
N ILE A 213 12.71 -56.75 41.02
CA ILE A 213 11.47 -56.75 40.25
C ILE A 213 11.88 -56.98 38.79
N ASP A 214 11.28 -57.97 38.15
CA ASP A 214 11.42 -58.20 36.72
C ASP A 214 10.33 -57.35 36.10
N ASP A 215 10.62 -56.08 35.84
CA ASP A 215 9.61 -55.13 35.35
C ASP A 215 9.32 -55.33 33.83
N ASP A 216 9.83 -56.40 33.19
CA ASP A 216 9.85 -56.68 31.73
C ASP A 216 9.79 -58.21 31.52
N ASP A 217 8.57 -58.76 31.62
CA ASP A 217 8.29 -60.20 31.78
C ASP A 217 8.67 -61.07 30.56
N ASP A 218 8.62 -60.49 29.35
CA ASP A 218 8.94 -61.17 28.10
C ASP A 218 10.33 -60.82 27.53
N ASN A 219 11.02 -59.87 28.18
CA ASN A 219 12.35 -59.36 27.83
C ASN A 219 12.43 -58.72 26.44
N ASP A 220 11.38 -58.05 25.98
CA ASP A 220 11.38 -57.26 24.75
C ASP A 220 11.98 -55.84 24.93
N GLY A 221 12.07 -55.38 26.19
CA GLY A 221 12.68 -54.11 26.58
C GLY A 221 11.70 -53.03 27.00
N TRP A 222 10.38 -53.28 26.98
CA TRP A 222 9.36 -52.43 27.59
C TRP A 222 9.02 -52.90 29.00
N THR A 223 8.58 -51.98 29.85
CA THR A 223 8.14 -52.40 31.18
C THR A 223 6.68 -52.83 31.15
N ASP A 224 6.30 -53.83 31.94
CA ASP A 224 4.90 -54.31 32.00
C ASP A 224 3.93 -53.16 32.35
N SER A 225 4.42 -52.18 33.10
CA SER A 225 3.68 -50.97 33.45
C SER A 225 3.46 -50.02 32.28
N ASP A 226 4.43 -49.90 31.37
CA ASP A 226 4.31 -49.12 30.14
C ASP A 226 3.43 -49.89 29.15
N GLU A 227 3.64 -51.18 28.98
CA GLU A 227 2.83 -52.05 28.11
C GLU A 227 1.35 -52.06 28.47
N ALA A 228 1.02 -52.09 29.76
CA ALA A 228 -0.36 -51.97 30.23
C ALA A 228 -1.01 -50.62 29.87
N ILE A 229 -0.22 -49.55 29.73
CA ILE A 229 -0.68 -48.23 29.29
C ILE A 229 -0.77 -48.18 27.76
N CYS A 230 0.21 -48.75 27.07
CA CYS A 230 0.37 -48.74 25.62
C CYS A 230 -0.54 -49.74 24.89
N GLY A 231 -1.05 -50.75 25.62
CA GLY A 231 -1.99 -51.74 25.13
C GLY A 231 -1.36 -52.96 24.45
N SER A 232 -0.08 -53.24 24.71
CA SER A 232 0.61 -54.48 24.33
C SER A 232 0.40 -55.60 25.36
N ASP A 233 0.74 -56.84 24.99
CA ASP A 233 0.72 -58.02 25.85
C ASP A 233 2.11 -58.26 26.47
N SER A 234 2.27 -57.95 27.76
CA SER A 234 3.54 -58.04 28.51
C SER A 234 4.10 -59.46 28.69
N LEU A 235 3.47 -60.45 28.08
CA LEU A 235 3.89 -61.85 28.09
C LEU A 235 4.31 -62.35 26.69
N ASP A 236 4.21 -61.52 25.65
CA ASP A 236 4.49 -61.87 24.26
C ASP A 236 5.54 -60.96 23.64
N VAL A 237 6.80 -61.44 23.65
CA VAL A 237 8.00 -60.75 23.12
C VAL A 237 7.90 -60.23 21.67
N ASP A 238 6.88 -60.63 20.92
CA ASP A 238 6.60 -60.17 19.55
C ASP A 238 5.50 -59.06 19.49
N ASP A 239 4.85 -58.70 20.61
CA ASP A 239 3.75 -57.73 20.72
C ASP A 239 4.18 -56.41 21.38
N MET A 240 5.30 -55.83 20.96
CA MET A 240 5.83 -54.57 21.49
C MET A 240 4.89 -53.36 21.30
N PRO A 241 4.84 -52.39 22.24
CA PRO A 241 4.23 -51.08 22.03
C PRO A 241 4.63 -50.43 20.70
N ALA A 242 3.68 -49.70 20.09
CA ALA A 242 4.01 -48.83 18.98
C ALA A 242 4.83 -47.65 19.50
N ASP A 243 6.02 -47.46 18.92
CA ASP A 243 7.02 -46.44 19.27
C ASP A 243 7.69 -46.04 17.95
N HIS A 244 7.18 -44.96 17.36
CA HIS A 244 7.50 -44.56 16.01
C HIS A 244 8.92 -43.97 15.89
N ASP A 245 9.37 -43.21 16.88
CA ASP A 245 10.68 -42.56 16.91
C ASP A 245 11.78 -43.34 17.66
N MET A 246 11.39 -44.41 18.36
CA MET A 246 12.25 -45.31 19.14
C MET A 246 12.86 -44.67 20.40
N ASP A 247 12.15 -43.75 21.06
CA ASP A 247 12.62 -43.08 22.27
C ASP A 247 12.26 -43.81 23.59
N MET A 248 11.55 -44.94 23.49
CA MET A 248 11.00 -45.75 24.59
C MET A 248 9.81 -45.11 25.32
N ILE A 249 9.08 -44.24 24.65
CA ILE A 249 7.73 -43.81 25.01
C ILE A 249 6.82 -44.27 23.87
N CYS A 250 5.69 -44.90 24.20
CA CYS A 250 4.81 -45.42 23.16
C CYS A 250 3.92 -44.31 22.60
N ASP A 251 3.56 -44.42 21.31
CA ASP A 251 2.82 -43.42 20.54
C ASP A 251 1.54 -42.93 21.25
N VAL A 252 0.88 -43.78 22.04
CA VAL A 252 -0.36 -43.41 22.73
C VAL A 252 -0.15 -42.51 23.96
N THR A 253 1.09 -42.38 24.42
CA THR A 253 1.49 -41.56 25.57
C THR A 253 2.58 -40.55 25.25
N ASP A 254 3.26 -40.73 24.12
CA ASP A 254 4.10 -39.69 23.58
C ASP A 254 3.24 -38.47 23.25
N LEU A 255 3.88 -37.31 23.29
CA LEU A 255 3.29 -36.06 22.89
C LEU A 255 3.83 -35.60 21.54
N ASP A 256 4.89 -36.24 21.02
CA ASP A 256 5.62 -35.94 19.78
C ASP A 256 6.14 -37.28 19.22
N ASP A 257 5.22 -38.06 18.64
CA ASP A 257 5.39 -39.45 18.20
C ASP A 257 6.56 -39.66 17.21
N ASP A 258 7.02 -38.61 16.51
CA ASP A 258 8.13 -38.69 15.55
C ASP A 258 9.37 -37.84 15.91
N ASN A 259 9.31 -37.15 17.05
CA ASN A 259 10.37 -36.34 17.64
C ASN A 259 10.90 -35.22 16.73
N ASP A 260 10.03 -34.63 15.90
CA ASP A 260 10.39 -33.49 15.04
C ASP A 260 10.25 -32.12 15.73
N GLY A 261 9.69 -32.11 16.94
CA GLY A 261 9.54 -30.96 17.81
C GLY A 261 8.16 -30.31 17.77
N PHE A 262 7.19 -30.90 17.05
CA PHE A 262 5.78 -30.54 17.11
C PHE A 262 5.00 -31.59 17.89
N ASN A 263 4.08 -31.15 18.74
CA ASN A 263 3.25 -32.10 19.47
C ASN A 263 2.15 -32.67 18.56
N ASP A 264 1.75 -33.93 18.74
CA ASP A 264 0.74 -34.60 17.89
C ASP A 264 -0.60 -33.87 17.82
N ASP A 265 -0.93 -33.04 18.82
CA ASP A 265 -2.17 -32.27 18.86
C ASP A 265 -2.16 -31.03 17.94
N VAL A 266 -0.99 -30.62 17.49
CA VAL A 266 -0.77 -29.49 16.57
C VAL A 266 0.02 -29.88 15.31
N ASP A 267 0.51 -31.11 15.25
CA ASP A 267 1.17 -31.69 14.08
C ASP A 267 0.13 -32.27 13.10
N ALA A 268 0.19 -31.83 11.84
CA ALA A 268 -0.66 -32.36 10.78
C ALA A 268 -0.27 -33.79 10.35
N PHE A 269 0.99 -34.18 10.56
CA PHE A 269 1.53 -35.51 10.28
C PHE A 269 2.34 -36.08 11.46
N PRO A 270 1.69 -36.45 12.59
CA PRO A 270 2.35 -36.93 13.83
C PRO A 270 3.25 -38.17 13.71
N MET A 271 3.41 -38.75 12.53
CA MET A 271 4.14 -40.01 12.29
C MET A 271 5.13 -39.83 11.12
N ASN A 272 5.53 -38.60 10.84
CA ASN A 272 6.42 -38.23 9.76
C ASN A 272 7.31 -37.07 10.17
N SER A 273 8.45 -37.40 10.78
CA SER A 273 9.44 -36.43 11.29
C SER A 273 10.07 -35.47 10.28
N SER A 274 9.63 -35.50 9.02
CA SER A 274 10.03 -34.56 7.98
C SER A 274 8.93 -33.55 7.62
N GLU A 275 7.74 -33.65 8.19
CA GLU A 275 6.59 -32.81 7.87
C GLU A 275 5.72 -32.61 9.12
N ALA A 276 5.54 -31.37 9.57
CA ALA A 276 4.67 -31.07 10.71
C ALA A 276 3.48 -30.15 10.38
N ILE A 277 3.60 -29.41 9.27
CA ILE A 277 2.70 -28.31 8.91
C ILE A 277 2.03 -28.67 7.57
N ASP A 278 0.72 -28.42 7.52
CA ASP A 278 -0.18 -28.56 6.36
C ASP A 278 -1.04 -27.28 6.35
N THR A 279 -0.55 -26.23 5.68
CA THR A 279 -1.15 -24.89 5.78
C THR A 279 -2.54 -24.84 5.12
N ASP A 280 -2.73 -25.50 3.98
CA ASP A 280 -3.99 -25.54 3.24
C ASP A 280 -4.91 -26.72 3.64
N GLY A 281 -4.37 -27.74 4.31
CA GLY A 281 -5.10 -28.91 4.77
C GLY A 281 -5.39 -29.93 3.66
N ASP A 282 -4.61 -29.95 2.57
CA ASP A 282 -4.82 -30.88 1.45
C ASP A 282 -4.30 -32.31 1.73
N GLY A 283 -3.49 -32.45 2.79
CA GLY A 283 -2.86 -33.69 3.23
C GLY A 283 -1.47 -33.95 2.65
N ILE A 284 -0.84 -32.95 2.03
CA ILE A 284 0.58 -32.90 1.67
C ILE A 284 1.24 -31.88 2.61
N GLY A 285 2.34 -32.28 3.25
CA GLY A 285 3.04 -31.36 4.17
C GLY A 285 3.83 -30.31 3.41
N ASN A 286 4.00 -29.15 4.02
CA ASN A 286 4.62 -27.98 3.40
C ASN A 286 6.04 -28.22 2.82
N ASN A 287 6.85 -29.16 3.35
CA ASN A 287 8.16 -29.42 2.74
C ASN A 287 8.07 -30.23 1.42
N ALA A 288 6.92 -30.84 1.15
CA ALA A 288 6.63 -31.65 -0.04
C ALA A 288 5.57 -31.03 -0.95
N ASP A 289 4.75 -30.12 -0.44
CA ASP A 289 3.87 -29.29 -1.25
C ASP A 289 4.70 -28.29 -2.07
N SER A 290 4.08 -27.77 -3.12
CA SER A 290 4.65 -26.75 -3.99
C SER A 290 3.80 -25.49 -4.05
N ASP A 291 2.70 -25.47 -3.31
CA ASP A 291 1.67 -24.42 -3.21
C ASP A 291 1.03 -24.54 -1.81
N ASP A 292 1.84 -24.20 -0.80
CA ASP A 292 1.58 -24.47 0.63
C ASP A 292 0.22 -23.92 1.15
N ASP A 293 -0.37 -22.92 0.51
CA ASP A 293 -1.63 -22.30 0.92
C ASP A 293 -2.78 -22.41 -0.10
N ASP A 294 -2.58 -23.15 -1.20
CA ASP A 294 -3.55 -23.40 -2.30
C ASP A 294 -4.14 -22.11 -2.91
N ASP A 295 -3.32 -21.07 -3.01
CA ASP A 295 -3.70 -19.80 -3.64
C ASP A 295 -3.49 -19.79 -5.16
N THR A 296 -2.92 -20.87 -5.70
CA THR A 296 -2.56 -21.16 -7.10
C THR A 296 -1.19 -20.64 -7.58
N VAL A 297 -0.42 -20.00 -6.69
CA VAL A 297 0.95 -19.54 -6.94
C VAL A 297 1.91 -20.45 -6.19
N THR A 298 2.84 -21.05 -6.92
CA THR A 298 3.78 -21.99 -6.29
C THR A 298 4.77 -21.26 -5.37
N ASP A 299 5.17 -21.84 -4.23
CA ASP A 299 6.03 -21.21 -3.21
C ASP A 299 7.32 -20.56 -3.75
N GLY A 300 7.87 -21.12 -4.84
CA GLY A 300 9.08 -20.57 -5.47
C GLY A 300 8.88 -19.26 -6.23
N LEU A 301 7.63 -18.87 -6.46
CA LEU A 301 7.18 -17.62 -7.10
C LEU A 301 6.31 -16.78 -6.16
N ASP A 302 5.95 -17.32 -5.00
CA ASP A 302 5.12 -16.66 -4.01
C ASP A 302 5.99 -15.92 -2.97
N ALA A 303 5.70 -14.64 -2.75
CA ALA A 303 6.37 -13.85 -1.72
C ALA A 303 5.89 -14.20 -0.30
N PHE A 304 4.66 -14.69 -0.16
CA PHE A 304 4.01 -15.13 1.07
C PHE A 304 3.42 -16.54 0.94
N PRO A 305 4.25 -17.60 0.82
CA PRO A 305 3.79 -18.98 0.57
C PRO A 305 2.85 -19.61 1.62
N LEU A 306 2.47 -18.89 2.67
CA LEU A 306 1.63 -19.40 3.76
C LEU A 306 0.38 -18.53 3.98
N ASP A 307 0.19 -17.50 3.16
CA ASP A 307 -0.95 -16.58 3.23
C ASP A 307 -1.71 -16.61 1.90
N PRO A 308 -2.84 -17.33 1.82
CA PRO A 308 -3.56 -17.51 0.56
C PRO A 308 -4.28 -16.25 0.06
N SER A 309 -4.09 -15.12 0.73
CA SER A 309 -4.57 -13.81 0.32
C SER A 309 -3.49 -12.90 -0.24
N GLU A 310 -2.22 -13.29 -0.20
CA GLU A 310 -1.08 -12.48 -0.63
C GLU A 310 -0.10 -13.35 -1.40
N SER A 311 0.27 -12.95 -2.61
CA SER A 311 1.25 -13.71 -3.42
C SER A 311 2.41 -12.85 -3.94
N ASN A 312 2.25 -11.52 -3.91
CA ASN A 312 3.18 -10.55 -4.47
C ASN A 312 3.59 -9.54 -3.39
N ASP A 313 4.85 -9.09 -3.48
CA ASP A 313 5.49 -8.08 -2.62
C ASP A 313 6.35 -7.22 -3.57
N ASN A 314 5.72 -6.25 -4.24
CA ASN A 314 6.32 -5.55 -5.37
C ASN A 314 7.52 -4.68 -4.94
N ASP A 315 7.49 -4.09 -3.74
CA ASP A 315 8.58 -3.29 -3.19
C ASP A 315 9.56 -4.09 -2.29
N GLY A 316 9.16 -5.27 -1.82
CA GLY A 316 9.97 -6.15 -0.98
C GLY A 316 10.03 -5.72 0.49
N ASP A 317 9.06 -4.96 1.00
CA ASP A 317 9.03 -4.53 2.41
C ASP A 317 8.51 -5.58 3.39
N GLY A 318 7.91 -6.65 2.85
CA GLY A 318 7.33 -7.76 3.60
C GLY A 318 5.85 -7.59 3.94
N THR A 319 5.16 -6.63 3.33
CA THR A 319 3.70 -6.50 3.26
C THR A 319 3.25 -6.92 1.87
N GLY A 320 2.20 -7.74 1.75
CA GLY A 320 1.73 -8.17 0.43
C GLY A 320 0.88 -7.10 -0.25
N ASP A 321 0.95 -7.03 -1.58
CA ASP A 321 0.30 -6.01 -2.40
C ASP A 321 -1.22 -5.87 -2.13
N ASN A 322 -1.94 -6.92 -1.71
CA ASN A 322 -3.38 -6.77 -1.41
C ASN A 322 -3.64 -6.08 -0.06
N ALA A 323 -2.64 -6.02 0.83
CA ALA A 323 -2.69 -5.41 2.15
C ALA A 323 -1.85 -4.13 2.29
N ASP A 324 -0.87 -3.94 1.41
CA ASP A 324 -0.13 -2.69 1.30
C ASP A 324 -1.03 -1.59 0.71
N THR A 325 -0.63 -0.35 0.90
CA THR A 325 -1.34 0.84 0.43
C THR A 325 -0.46 1.72 -0.47
N ASP A 326 0.74 1.23 -0.76
CA ASP A 326 1.84 1.87 -1.50
C ASP A 326 2.75 0.72 -2.02
N ASP A 327 2.22 -0.07 -2.96
CA ASP A 327 2.78 -1.37 -3.40
C ASP A 327 4.20 -1.24 -4.02
N ASP A 328 4.65 -0.04 -4.36
CA ASP A 328 6.00 0.21 -4.90
C ASP A 328 6.86 1.15 -4.04
N ASN A 329 6.28 1.71 -2.97
CA ASN A 329 6.92 2.50 -1.91
C ASN A 329 7.63 3.75 -2.43
N ASP A 330 7.03 4.39 -3.43
CA ASP A 330 7.47 5.67 -3.98
C ASP A 330 6.91 6.87 -3.19
N GLY A 331 5.92 6.62 -2.33
CA GLY A 331 5.27 7.58 -1.45
C GLY A 331 3.93 8.11 -1.95
N CYS A 332 3.45 7.64 -3.10
CA CYS A 332 2.07 7.75 -3.55
C CYS A 332 1.27 6.53 -3.10
N LEU A 333 0.03 6.75 -2.66
CA LEU A 333 -0.81 5.63 -2.24
C LEU A 333 -1.48 5.02 -3.46
N ASP A 334 -1.65 3.70 -3.55
CA ASP A 334 -2.23 3.02 -4.74
C ASP A 334 -3.58 3.59 -5.20
N ALA A 335 -4.35 4.14 -4.27
CA ALA A 335 -5.64 4.76 -4.56
C ALA A 335 -5.56 6.09 -5.32
N ASP A 336 -4.43 6.77 -5.19
CA ASP A 336 -4.09 8.06 -5.79
C ASP A 336 -2.94 7.94 -6.81
N ASP A 337 -2.42 6.72 -7.03
CA ASP A 337 -1.32 6.42 -7.94
C ASP A 337 -1.83 5.87 -9.29
N ALA A 338 -1.40 6.48 -10.39
CA ALA A 338 -1.73 6.03 -11.74
C ALA A 338 -0.97 4.74 -12.13
N PHE A 339 0.20 4.49 -11.53
CA PHE A 339 1.07 3.35 -11.74
C PHE A 339 1.48 2.69 -10.41
N PRO A 340 0.56 2.07 -9.65
CA PRO A 340 0.82 1.55 -8.29
C PRO A 340 1.94 0.50 -8.13
N MET A 341 2.57 0.06 -9.23
CA MET A 341 3.60 -0.98 -9.22
C MET A 341 4.93 -0.48 -9.79
N ASP A 342 5.02 0.79 -10.17
CA ASP A 342 6.21 1.40 -10.79
C ASP A 342 6.68 2.60 -9.96
N ALA A 343 7.63 2.34 -9.06
CA ALA A 343 8.14 3.34 -8.13
C ALA A 343 8.84 4.58 -8.75
N SER A 344 8.84 4.70 -10.07
CA SER A 344 9.34 5.87 -10.78
C SER A 344 8.26 6.80 -11.30
N GLU A 345 6.99 6.40 -11.27
CA GLU A 345 5.87 7.15 -11.83
C GLU A 345 4.65 7.07 -10.93
N CYS A 346 4.02 8.21 -10.65
CA CYS A 346 2.79 8.26 -9.85
C CYS A 346 1.67 9.08 -10.51
N VAL A 347 2.03 10.00 -11.42
CA VAL A 347 1.10 10.93 -12.07
C VAL A 347 1.01 10.60 -13.56
N ASP A 348 -0.23 10.57 -14.07
CA ASP A 348 -0.62 10.43 -15.48
C ASP A 348 -1.65 11.53 -15.75
N THR A 349 -1.18 12.71 -16.13
CA THR A 349 -2.00 13.92 -16.16
C THR A 349 -3.09 13.85 -17.26
N ASP A 350 -2.81 13.25 -18.41
CA ASP A 350 -3.75 13.12 -19.53
C ASP A 350 -4.48 11.76 -19.60
N GLY A 351 -4.01 10.75 -18.86
CA GLY A 351 -4.60 9.42 -18.79
C GLY A 351 -4.23 8.50 -19.97
N ASP A 352 -3.11 8.73 -20.66
CA ASP A 352 -2.69 7.95 -21.82
C ASP A 352 -1.91 6.66 -21.49
N MET A 353 -1.61 6.43 -20.20
CA MET A 353 -0.80 5.34 -19.65
C MET A 353 0.73 5.53 -19.77
N LEU A 354 1.20 6.75 -20.04
CA LEU A 354 2.58 7.18 -19.81
C LEU A 354 2.60 8.07 -18.56
N GLY A 355 3.55 7.86 -17.67
CA GLY A 355 3.71 8.72 -16.50
C GLY A 355 4.41 10.02 -16.89
N ASP A 356 4.08 11.12 -16.20
CA ASP A 356 4.57 12.47 -16.48
C ASP A 356 6.12 12.59 -16.51
N ASN A 357 6.90 11.68 -15.89
CA ASN A 357 8.36 11.77 -16.01
C ASN A 357 8.91 11.25 -17.36
N VAL A 358 8.09 10.53 -18.13
CA VAL A 358 8.46 9.90 -19.41
C VAL A 358 7.57 10.35 -20.56
N ASP A 359 6.34 10.79 -20.29
CA ASP A 359 5.48 11.42 -21.28
C ASP A 359 6.16 12.69 -21.83
N PRO A 360 6.21 12.88 -23.17
CA PRO A 360 6.64 14.13 -23.76
C PRO A 360 5.53 15.20 -23.89
N ASP A 361 4.28 14.92 -23.49
CA ASP A 361 3.07 15.74 -23.66
C ASP A 361 2.09 15.48 -22.48
N ASP A 362 2.51 15.84 -21.26
CA ASP A 362 1.89 15.42 -19.98
C ASP A 362 0.38 15.70 -19.88
N ASP A 363 -0.13 16.76 -20.52
CA ASP A 363 -1.56 17.12 -20.51
C ASP A 363 -2.33 16.74 -21.79
N GLY A 364 -1.63 16.21 -22.79
CA GLY A 364 -2.21 15.66 -24.02
C GLY A 364 -2.88 16.70 -24.92
N ASP A 365 -2.50 17.97 -24.83
CA ASP A 365 -3.05 19.04 -25.67
C ASP A 365 -2.44 19.08 -27.10
N GLY A 366 -1.31 18.39 -27.28
CA GLY A 366 -0.58 18.27 -28.53
C GLY A 366 0.67 19.14 -28.64
N VAL A 367 1.03 19.87 -27.59
CA VAL A 367 2.25 20.68 -27.45
C VAL A 367 3.16 20.03 -26.43
N ALA A 368 4.29 19.48 -26.90
CA ALA A 368 5.22 18.78 -26.02
C ALA A 368 5.77 19.67 -24.89
N ASP A 369 5.92 19.15 -23.68
CA ASP A 369 6.24 19.90 -22.43
C ASP A 369 7.45 20.81 -22.57
N VAL A 370 8.45 20.39 -23.34
CA VAL A 370 9.67 21.17 -23.58
C VAL A 370 9.42 22.48 -24.33
N SER A 371 8.26 22.61 -24.97
CA SER A 371 7.79 23.79 -25.71
C SER A 371 6.51 24.37 -25.09
N ASP A 372 5.97 23.75 -24.05
CA ASP A 372 4.76 24.18 -23.36
C ASP A 372 5.12 24.95 -22.07
N PRO A 373 4.72 26.22 -21.92
CA PRO A 373 4.87 26.95 -20.66
C PRO A 373 4.01 26.39 -19.51
N PHE A 374 2.91 25.69 -19.82
CA PHE A 374 1.95 25.09 -18.89
C PHE A 374 1.72 23.59 -19.18
N PRO A 375 2.76 22.75 -19.04
CA PRO A 375 2.72 21.35 -19.46
C PRO A 375 1.70 20.45 -18.73
N LEU A 376 0.98 20.97 -17.73
CA LEU A 376 -0.01 20.22 -16.95
C LEU A 376 -1.43 20.79 -17.10
N ASP A 377 -1.65 21.72 -18.03
CA ASP A 377 -2.93 22.38 -18.27
C ASP A 377 -3.27 22.39 -19.76
N ALA A 378 -4.00 21.36 -20.18
CA ALA A 378 -4.37 21.16 -21.58
C ALA A 378 -5.24 22.27 -22.22
N SER A 379 -5.54 23.33 -21.46
CA SER A 379 -6.25 24.52 -21.95
C SER A 379 -5.36 25.73 -22.16
N GLU A 380 -4.07 25.67 -21.82
CA GLU A 380 -3.11 26.76 -21.95
C GLU A 380 -1.79 26.21 -22.48
N SER A 381 -1.32 26.72 -23.61
CA SER A 381 -0.08 26.21 -24.24
C SER A 381 0.88 27.33 -24.65
N SER A 382 0.60 28.57 -24.22
CA SER A 382 1.31 29.78 -24.63
C SER A 382 1.26 30.81 -23.50
N ASP A 383 2.38 31.52 -23.31
CA ASP A 383 2.66 32.54 -22.28
C ASP A 383 3.55 33.57 -22.96
N ASN A 384 2.95 34.42 -23.79
CA ASN A 384 3.69 35.20 -24.76
C ASN A 384 4.59 36.28 -24.10
N ASP A 385 4.17 36.83 -22.97
CA ASP A 385 4.92 37.81 -22.17
C ASP A 385 5.77 37.17 -21.05
N GLY A 386 5.50 35.92 -20.68
CA GLY A 386 6.23 35.17 -19.67
C GLY A 386 5.88 35.56 -18.23
N ASP A 387 4.69 36.10 -17.97
CA ASP A 387 4.23 36.47 -16.62
C ASP A 387 3.71 35.28 -15.80
N GLY A 388 3.45 34.15 -16.48
CA GLY A 388 2.95 32.90 -15.92
C GLY A 388 1.43 32.76 -15.88
N ILE A 389 0.69 33.62 -16.58
CA ILE A 389 -0.71 33.46 -16.96
C ILE A 389 -0.73 33.03 -18.44
N GLY A 390 -1.53 32.03 -18.79
CA GLY A 390 -1.59 31.56 -20.18
C GLY A 390 -2.46 32.48 -21.04
N ASP A 391 -2.10 32.61 -22.31
CA ASP A 391 -2.73 33.53 -23.28
C ASP A 391 -4.26 33.35 -23.39
N ASN A 392 -4.82 32.15 -23.15
CA ASN A 392 -6.30 32.03 -23.20
C ASN A 392 -7.00 32.67 -22.00
N THR A 393 -6.26 32.95 -20.93
CA THR A 393 -6.73 33.57 -19.69
C THR A 393 -6.17 34.99 -19.49
N ASP A 394 -5.00 35.29 -20.04
CA ASP A 394 -4.43 36.62 -20.01
C ASP A 394 -5.31 37.62 -20.80
N THR A 395 -5.14 38.89 -20.48
CA THR A 395 -5.84 39.99 -21.13
C THR A 395 -4.89 40.96 -21.82
N ASP A 396 -3.58 40.70 -21.75
CA ASP A 396 -2.47 41.50 -22.28
C ASP A 396 -1.32 40.51 -22.61
N ASP A 397 -1.55 39.68 -23.64
CA ASP A 397 -0.76 38.47 -23.95
C ASP A 397 0.74 38.79 -24.20
N ASP A 398 1.10 40.00 -24.61
CA ASP A 398 2.49 40.42 -24.83
C ASP A 398 3.06 41.39 -23.76
N GLY A 399 2.22 41.85 -22.83
CA GLY A 399 2.61 42.65 -21.69
C GLY A 399 3.07 44.07 -22.04
N ASP A 400 2.63 44.63 -23.16
CA ASP A 400 2.93 46.02 -23.56
C ASP A 400 2.13 47.07 -22.76
N GLY A 401 1.03 46.62 -22.12
CA GLY A 401 0.13 47.42 -21.29
C GLY A 401 -1.17 47.85 -21.97
N VAL A 402 -1.47 47.33 -23.16
CA VAL A 402 -2.74 47.46 -23.88
C VAL A 402 -3.46 46.11 -23.83
N ASP A 403 -4.73 46.10 -23.38
CA ASP A 403 -5.47 44.84 -23.31
C ASP A 403 -5.69 44.26 -24.75
N ASP A 404 -5.61 42.94 -24.96
CA ASP A 404 -5.70 42.28 -26.30
C ASP A 404 -6.94 42.65 -27.12
N VAL A 405 -8.01 43.06 -26.43
CA VAL A 405 -9.27 43.47 -27.05
C VAL A 405 -9.19 44.83 -27.72
N ASP A 406 -8.25 45.67 -27.27
CA ASP A 406 -7.98 47.01 -27.77
C ASP A 406 -6.64 47.04 -28.55
N ASP A 407 -5.82 45.99 -28.49
CA ASP A 407 -4.55 45.83 -29.20
C ASP A 407 -4.72 45.25 -30.63
N MET A 408 -4.12 45.90 -31.65
CA MET A 408 -4.14 45.40 -33.03
C MET A 408 -3.08 44.34 -33.32
N PHE A 409 -2.05 44.24 -32.49
CA PHE A 409 -1.02 43.20 -32.51
C PHE A 409 -0.82 42.58 -31.11
N PRO A 410 -1.81 41.84 -30.57
CA PRO A 410 -1.80 41.33 -29.18
C PRO A 410 -0.61 40.42 -28.77
N LEU A 411 0.28 40.09 -29.69
CA LEU A 411 1.41 39.17 -29.46
C LEU A 411 2.77 39.84 -29.77
N ASP A 412 2.79 41.12 -30.12
CA ASP A 412 4.01 41.87 -30.44
C ASP A 412 4.15 43.09 -29.51
N PRO A 413 4.97 42.99 -28.46
CA PRO A 413 5.03 44.00 -27.39
C PRO A 413 5.67 45.34 -27.79
N LEU A 414 5.88 45.54 -29.09
CA LEU A 414 6.43 46.74 -29.69
C LEU A 414 5.40 47.47 -30.56
N GLU A 415 4.23 46.90 -30.81
CA GLU A 415 3.22 47.42 -31.71
C GLU A 415 1.83 47.22 -31.10
N SER A 416 1.01 48.26 -31.00
CA SER A 416 -0.38 48.13 -30.53
C SER A 416 -1.41 48.87 -31.39
N GLU A 417 -0.96 49.71 -32.31
CA GLU A 417 -1.79 50.54 -33.20
C GLU A 417 -1.49 50.19 -34.68
N ASP A 418 -2.53 50.21 -35.51
CA ASP A 418 -2.53 49.99 -36.98
C ASP A 418 -3.49 51.01 -37.60
N LEU A 419 -3.05 52.27 -37.69
CA LEU A 419 -3.94 53.40 -37.95
C LEU A 419 -4.59 53.33 -39.34
N ASP A 420 -3.87 52.85 -40.36
CA ASP A 420 -4.38 52.68 -41.72
C ASP A 420 -5.03 51.29 -41.97
N GLY A 421 -4.79 50.32 -41.09
CA GLY A 421 -5.35 48.98 -41.16
C GLY A 421 -4.70 48.09 -42.22
N ASP A 422 -3.46 48.34 -42.61
CA ASP A 422 -2.73 47.55 -43.60
C ASP A 422 -2.07 46.28 -43.01
N GLY A 423 -1.99 46.20 -41.69
CA GLY A 423 -1.43 45.10 -40.91
C GLY A 423 0.07 45.24 -40.57
N GLN A 424 0.65 46.42 -40.76
CA GLN A 424 1.94 46.87 -40.23
C GLN A 424 1.66 47.80 -39.04
N GLY A 425 2.31 47.59 -37.89
CA GLY A 425 2.10 48.46 -36.74
C GLY A 425 2.78 49.81 -36.90
N ASP A 426 2.17 50.88 -36.38
CA ASP A 426 2.61 52.27 -36.53
C ASP A 426 4.08 52.50 -36.12
N ASN A 427 4.65 51.77 -35.14
CA ASN A 427 6.07 51.98 -34.78
C ASN A 427 7.04 51.46 -35.86
N SER A 428 6.57 50.59 -36.76
CA SER A 428 7.32 50.00 -37.86
C SER A 428 6.83 50.43 -39.24
N ASP A 429 5.66 51.05 -39.33
CA ASP A 429 5.18 51.71 -40.53
C ASP A 429 5.99 52.98 -40.82
N ALA A 430 5.95 53.41 -42.07
CA ALA A 430 6.58 54.62 -42.53
C ALA A 430 5.55 55.61 -43.12
N ASP A 431 4.26 55.29 -43.02
CA ASP A 431 3.08 56.00 -43.54
C ASP A 431 1.85 55.61 -42.68
N ASP A 432 1.86 55.98 -41.40
CA ASP A 432 0.95 55.48 -40.35
C ASP A 432 -0.55 55.64 -40.71
N ASP A 433 -0.93 56.71 -41.42
CA ASP A 433 -2.32 56.96 -41.81
C ASP A 433 -2.68 56.53 -43.26
N GLY A 434 -1.68 56.03 -44.00
CA GLY A 434 -1.83 55.43 -45.32
C GLY A 434 -2.28 56.40 -46.41
N ASP A 435 -2.00 57.69 -46.28
CA ASP A 435 -2.35 58.70 -47.30
C ASP A 435 -1.38 58.75 -48.50
N GLY A 436 -0.22 58.11 -48.34
CA GLY A 436 0.84 58.01 -49.35
C GLY A 436 2.03 58.95 -49.12
N VAL A 437 2.06 59.69 -48.02
CA VAL A 437 3.13 60.60 -47.62
C VAL A 437 3.77 60.09 -46.33
N ASN A 438 5.04 59.69 -46.42
CA ASN A 438 5.72 59.11 -45.26
C ASN A 438 5.77 60.05 -44.04
N ASP A 439 5.56 59.52 -42.82
CA ASP A 439 5.53 60.27 -41.53
C ASP A 439 6.73 61.20 -41.32
N GLY A 440 7.90 60.79 -41.83
CA GLY A 440 9.13 61.57 -41.72
C GLY A 440 9.12 62.89 -42.49
N ILE A 441 8.18 63.07 -43.41
CA ILE A 441 7.95 64.30 -44.19
C ILE A 441 6.51 64.82 -44.09
N ASP A 442 5.61 64.03 -43.52
CA ASP A 442 4.22 64.42 -43.28
C ASP A 442 4.10 65.40 -42.09
N ALA A 443 3.33 66.47 -42.28
CA ALA A 443 3.04 67.44 -41.23
C ALA A 443 2.00 66.93 -40.22
N PHE A 444 1.11 66.03 -40.65
CA PHE A 444 0.05 65.37 -39.88
C PHE A 444 0.06 63.85 -40.08
N PRO A 445 1.08 63.12 -39.58
CA PRO A 445 1.25 61.67 -39.81
C PRO A 445 0.14 60.75 -39.29
N THR A 446 -0.95 61.29 -38.76
CA THR A 446 -2.04 60.49 -38.16
C THR A 446 -3.41 60.93 -38.69
N ASP A 447 -3.44 61.78 -39.70
CA ASP A 447 -4.65 62.30 -40.33
C ASP A 447 -4.52 62.20 -41.84
N ALA A 448 -5.01 61.08 -42.38
CA ALA A 448 -4.92 60.77 -43.81
C ALA A 448 -5.60 61.77 -44.77
N THR A 449 -6.14 62.87 -44.23
CA THR A 449 -6.74 63.96 -45.00
C THR A 449 -5.87 65.21 -45.07
N GLU A 450 -4.72 65.26 -44.39
CA GLU A 450 -3.82 66.40 -44.34
C GLU A 450 -2.36 65.94 -44.35
N TRP A 451 -1.49 66.57 -45.15
CA TRP A 451 -0.06 66.17 -45.26
C TRP A 451 0.93 67.33 -45.36
N VAL A 452 0.44 68.55 -45.66
CA VAL A 452 1.23 69.80 -45.74
C VAL A 452 0.60 70.85 -44.84
N ASP A 453 1.47 71.63 -44.18
CA ASP A 453 1.13 72.82 -43.37
C ASP A 453 2.09 73.94 -43.84
N THR A 454 1.67 74.70 -44.85
CA THR A 454 2.54 75.63 -45.56
C THR A 454 2.97 76.82 -44.69
N ASP A 455 2.09 77.31 -43.81
CA ASP A 455 2.37 78.43 -42.90
C ASP A 455 2.79 78.00 -41.48
N GLY A 456 2.58 76.73 -41.11
CA GLY A 456 2.96 76.15 -39.83
C GLY A 456 2.00 76.49 -38.70
N ASP A 457 0.73 76.80 -38.98
CA ASP A 457 -0.27 77.15 -37.96
C ASP A 457 -0.91 75.93 -37.26
N GLY A 458 -0.70 74.73 -37.82
CA GLY A 458 -1.23 73.46 -37.32
C GLY A 458 -2.57 73.06 -37.93
N THR A 459 -3.04 73.74 -38.96
CA THR A 459 -4.12 73.34 -39.87
C THR A 459 -3.47 72.89 -41.18
N GLY A 460 -3.88 71.75 -41.73
CA GLY A 460 -3.32 71.31 -43.02
C GLY A 460 -3.96 72.04 -44.19
N ASP A 461 -3.18 72.24 -45.26
CA ASP A 461 -3.56 72.99 -46.47
C ASP A 461 -4.88 72.48 -47.12
N ASN A 462 -5.32 71.23 -46.91
CA ASN A 462 -6.61 70.79 -47.48
C ASN A 462 -7.81 71.33 -46.71
N SER A 463 -7.63 71.72 -45.45
CA SER A 463 -8.64 72.28 -44.56
C SER A 463 -8.40 73.76 -44.22
N ASP A 464 -7.20 74.28 -44.47
CA ASP A 464 -6.91 75.70 -44.38
C ASP A 464 -7.60 76.46 -45.52
N ALA A 465 -7.81 77.75 -45.29
CA ALA A 465 -8.41 78.66 -46.26
C ALA A 465 -7.49 79.84 -46.59
N ASP A 466 -6.26 79.83 -46.05
CA ASP A 466 -5.17 80.83 -46.16
C ASP A 466 -3.84 80.06 -45.99
N ASP A 467 -3.52 79.20 -46.94
CA ASP A 467 -2.47 78.15 -46.85
C ASP A 467 -1.08 78.72 -46.50
N ASP A 468 -0.76 79.96 -46.89
CA ASP A 468 0.51 80.60 -46.59
C ASP A 468 0.49 81.64 -45.43
N GLY A 469 -0.70 81.88 -44.87
CA GLY A 469 -0.91 82.68 -43.68
C GLY A 469 -0.63 84.17 -43.85
N ASP A 470 -0.72 84.70 -45.07
CA ASP A 470 -0.46 86.11 -45.37
C ASP A 470 -1.67 87.03 -45.10
N GLY A 471 -2.84 86.42 -44.91
CA GLY A 471 -4.10 87.08 -44.57
C GLY A 471 -5.07 87.25 -45.75
N VAL A 472 -4.75 86.70 -46.92
CA VAL A 472 -5.65 86.59 -48.08
C VAL A 472 -6.05 85.14 -48.28
N ASN A 473 -7.36 84.87 -48.30
CA ASN A 473 -7.83 83.50 -48.49
C ASN A 473 -7.45 82.94 -49.88
N ASP A 474 -7.13 81.66 -49.99
CA ASP A 474 -6.67 81.00 -51.24
C ASP A 474 -7.60 81.21 -52.44
N VAL A 475 -8.90 81.37 -52.17
CA VAL A 475 -9.93 81.60 -53.20
C VAL A 475 -9.83 82.98 -53.84
N ASP A 476 -9.22 83.93 -53.13
CA ASP A 476 -9.00 85.33 -53.53
C ASP A 476 -7.50 85.62 -53.75
N ASP A 477 -6.61 84.65 -53.53
CA ASP A 477 -5.15 84.76 -53.69
C ASP A 477 -4.67 84.18 -55.03
N ALA A 478 -3.87 84.94 -55.78
CA ALA A 478 -3.25 84.46 -57.02
C ALA A 478 -2.09 83.47 -56.77
N PHE A 479 -1.44 83.54 -55.61
CA PHE A 479 -0.34 82.70 -55.18
C PHE A 479 -0.55 82.12 -53.76
N PRO A 480 -1.53 81.22 -53.55
CA PRO A 480 -1.92 80.72 -52.22
C PRO A 480 -0.81 80.05 -51.37
N MET A 481 0.37 79.82 -51.93
CA MET A 481 1.47 79.09 -51.29
C MET A 481 2.72 79.98 -51.11
N ASN A 482 2.59 81.28 -51.34
CA ASN A 482 3.69 82.23 -51.33
C ASN A 482 3.29 83.51 -50.57
N PRO A 483 3.65 83.62 -49.28
CA PRO A 483 3.13 84.66 -48.39
C PRO A 483 3.72 86.05 -48.65
N SER A 484 4.35 86.25 -49.81
CA SER A 484 4.90 87.50 -50.29
C SER A 484 4.22 87.98 -51.57
N GLU A 485 3.26 87.24 -52.14
CA GLU A 485 2.57 87.57 -53.38
C GLU A 485 1.09 87.25 -53.25
N THR A 486 0.21 88.19 -53.60
CA THR A 486 -1.26 87.98 -53.53
C THR A 486 -1.99 88.33 -54.82
N ASN A 487 -1.35 89.09 -55.71
CA ASN A 487 -1.94 89.62 -56.93
C ASN A 487 -1.06 89.27 -58.14
N ASP A 488 -1.70 89.03 -59.27
CA ASP A 488 -1.13 88.74 -60.60
C ASP A 488 -1.98 89.53 -61.61
N LEU A 489 -1.74 90.85 -61.67
CA LEU A 489 -2.65 91.79 -62.34
C LEU A 489 -2.76 91.52 -63.85
N ASP A 490 -1.66 91.15 -64.51
CA ASP A 490 -1.62 90.83 -65.93
C ASP A 490 -1.86 89.34 -66.25
N GLY A 491 -1.76 88.46 -65.25
CA GLY A 491 -2.01 87.02 -65.37
C GLY A 491 -0.86 86.24 -65.99
N ASP A 492 0.38 86.73 -65.94
CA ASP A 492 1.57 86.07 -66.49
C ASP A 492 2.16 84.98 -65.57
N GLY A 493 1.75 84.98 -64.30
CA GLY A 493 2.16 84.04 -63.26
C GLY A 493 3.38 84.47 -62.44
N LEU A 494 3.83 85.72 -62.57
CA LEU A 494 4.66 86.43 -61.60
C LEU A 494 3.76 87.31 -60.73
N GLY A 495 4.04 87.41 -59.44
CA GLY A 495 3.24 88.25 -58.55
C GLY A 495 3.70 89.69 -58.61
N ASP A 496 2.75 90.64 -58.48
CA ASP A 496 3.00 92.08 -58.59
C ASP A 496 4.16 92.58 -57.69
N ASN A 497 4.47 91.94 -56.54
CA ASN A 497 5.61 92.40 -55.72
C ASN A 497 6.99 92.02 -56.31
N ALA A 498 7.02 91.06 -57.24
CA ALA A 498 8.21 90.57 -57.93
C ALA A 498 8.19 90.85 -59.45
N ASP A 499 7.05 91.23 -60.01
CA ASP A 499 6.94 91.74 -61.37
C ASP A 499 7.52 93.16 -61.48
N SER A 500 7.78 93.57 -62.70
CA SER A 500 8.33 94.88 -63.05
C SER A 500 7.48 95.61 -64.09
N ASP A 501 6.33 95.04 -64.46
CA ASP A 501 5.37 95.48 -65.47
C ASP A 501 4.00 94.90 -65.05
N ASP A 502 3.48 95.36 -63.90
CA ASP A 502 2.36 94.74 -63.18
C ASP A 502 1.09 94.58 -64.05
N ASP A 503 0.84 95.50 -64.99
CA ASP A 503 -0.35 95.46 -65.86
C ASP A 503 -0.09 94.89 -67.28
N GLY A 504 1.18 94.55 -67.57
CA GLY A 504 1.59 93.83 -68.77
C GLY A 504 1.44 94.62 -70.07
N ASP A 505 1.48 95.96 -70.00
CA ASP A 505 1.34 96.83 -71.17
C ASP A 505 2.64 96.97 -71.99
N GLY A 506 3.76 96.58 -71.39
CA GLY A 506 5.10 96.60 -71.98
C GLY A 506 6.00 97.74 -71.51
N THR A 507 5.53 98.57 -70.58
CA THR A 507 6.25 99.64 -69.90
C THR A 507 6.49 99.22 -68.45
N SER A 508 7.74 99.26 -67.98
CA SER A 508 8.01 98.82 -66.61
C SER A 508 7.48 99.81 -65.58
N ASP A 509 7.01 99.35 -64.41
CA ASP A 509 6.40 100.18 -63.35
C ASP A 509 7.26 101.38 -62.92
N ASP A 510 8.59 101.23 -62.96
CA ASP A 510 9.55 102.29 -62.63
C ASP A 510 9.52 103.47 -63.63
N ASP A 511 9.11 103.20 -64.86
CA ASP A 511 9.02 104.15 -65.98
C ASP A 511 7.54 104.45 -66.38
N ASP A 512 6.56 103.78 -65.75
CA ASP A 512 5.13 103.90 -66.04
C ASP A 512 4.43 104.92 -65.11
N ALA A 513 3.65 105.84 -65.69
CA ALA A 513 2.88 106.81 -64.91
C ALA A 513 1.62 106.18 -64.24
N PHE A 514 1.10 105.10 -64.80
CA PHE A 514 -0.07 104.34 -64.35
C PHE A 514 0.23 102.82 -64.29
N PRO A 515 1.09 102.34 -63.37
CA PRO A 515 1.57 100.95 -63.32
C PRO A 515 0.52 99.84 -63.07
N VAL A 516 -0.78 100.18 -63.04
CA VAL A 516 -1.87 99.24 -62.77
C VAL A 516 -3.02 99.38 -63.76
N ASP A 517 -2.82 100.15 -64.83
CA ASP A 517 -3.79 100.38 -65.89
C ASP A 517 -3.12 100.18 -67.25
N ALA A 518 -3.24 98.95 -67.76
CA ALA A 518 -2.64 98.52 -69.02
C ALA A 518 -3.09 99.32 -70.27
N THR A 519 -3.92 100.34 -70.11
CA THR A 519 -4.37 101.25 -71.15
C THR A 519 -3.72 102.62 -71.10
N GLU A 520 -2.90 102.94 -70.10
CA GLU A 520 -2.25 104.23 -69.88
C GLU A 520 -0.81 104.04 -69.38
N TRP A 521 0.17 104.77 -69.93
CA TRP A 521 1.59 104.64 -69.52
C TRP A 521 2.33 105.98 -69.44
N ASP A 522 1.86 107.00 -70.19
CA ASP A 522 2.41 108.36 -70.20
C ASP A 522 1.39 109.34 -69.55
N ASP A 523 1.88 110.29 -68.75
CA ASP A 523 1.15 111.46 -68.20
C ASP A 523 2.00 112.71 -68.50
N THR A 524 1.82 113.28 -69.68
CA THR A 524 2.75 114.28 -70.22
C THR A 524 2.69 115.62 -69.45
N ASP A 525 1.53 116.02 -68.94
CA ASP A 525 1.35 117.28 -68.20
C ASP A 525 1.33 117.09 -66.66
N GLY A 526 1.16 115.86 -66.17
CA GLY A 526 1.18 115.50 -64.75
C GLY A 526 -0.14 115.75 -64.03
N ASP A 527 -1.27 115.81 -64.72
CA ASP A 527 -2.59 116.06 -64.13
C ASP A 527 -3.27 114.81 -63.52
N GLY A 528 -2.74 113.62 -63.85
CA GLY A 528 -3.19 112.32 -63.39
C GLY A 528 -4.26 111.64 -64.27
N ILE A 529 -4.51 112.14 -65.48
CA ILE A 529 -5.19 111.45 -66.57
C ILE A 529 -4.11 111.02 -67.57
N GLY A 530 -4.14 109.77 -68.05
CA GLY A 530 -3.13 109.30 -69.00
C GLY A 530 -3.38 109.81 -70.41
N ASP A 531 -2.32 109.97 -71.18
CA ASP A 531 -2.34 110.53 -72.55
C ASP A 531 -3.31 109.78 -73.51
N ASN A 532 -3.72 108.53 -73.23
CA ASN A 532 -4.69 107.84 -74.10
C ASN A 532 -6.15 108.21 -73.80
N GLU A 533 -6.46 108.69 -72.59
CA GLU A 533 -7.78 109.21 -72.19
C GLU A 533 -7.82 110.75 -72.16
N ASP A 534 -6.69 111.42 -71.93
CA ASP A 534 -6.60 112.87 -71.93
C ASP A 534 -6.88 113.46 -73.33
N THR A 535 -7.34 114.70 -73.34
CA THR A 535 -7.66 115.47 -74.54
C THR A 535 -6.79 116.71 -74.72
N ASP A 536 -5.87 116.95 -73.79
CA ASP A 536 -4.92 118.09 -73.73
C ASP A 536 -3.62 117.58 -73.07
N ASP A 537 -2.92 116.67 -73.76
CA ASP A 537 -1.77 115.88 -73.27
C ASP A 537 -0.66 116.75 -72.62
N ASP A 538 -0.48 118.00 -73.06
CA ASP A 538 0.57 118.89 -72.53
C ASP A 538 0.07 120.04 -71.63
N GLY A 539 -1.24 120.11 -71.41
CA GLY A 539 -1.89 121.03 -70.47
C GLY A 539 -1.74 122.50 -70.84
N ASP A 540 -1.65 122.84 -72.13
CA ASP A 540 -1.48 124.21 -72.62
C ASP A 540 -2.80 124.98 -72.91
N ASP A 541 -3.94 124.35 -72.55
CA ASP A 541 -5.32 124.78 -72.79
C ASP A 541 -5.76 124.63 -74.27
N VAL A 542 -5.07 123.81 -75.08
CA VAL A 542 -5.43 123.48 -76.47
C VAL A 542 -5.59 121.96 -76.62
N SER A 543 -6.72 121.50 -77.16
CA SER A 543 -6.94 120.04 -77.24
C SER A 543 -6.09 119.35 -78.30
N ASP A 544 -5.67 118.10 -78.11
CA ASP A 544 -4.88 117.34 -79.10
C ASP A 544 -5.57 117.27 -80.45
N SER A 545 -6.92 117.25 -80.43
CA SER A 545 -7.74 117.24 -81.64
C SER A 545 -7.63 118.53 -82.45
N GLU A 546 -7.47 119.68 -81.77
CA GLU A 546 -7.22 120.98 -82.39
C GLU A 546 -5.77 121.05 -82.88
N GLU A 547 -4.83 120.51 -82.12
CA GLU A 547 -3.41 120.50 -82.46
C GLU A 547 -3.06 119.61 -83.66
N ASP A 548 -3.57 118.38 -83.73
CA ASP A 548 -3.43 117.50 -84.90
C ASP A 548 -4.02 118.16 -86.16
N SER A 549 -5.14 118.88 -85.98
CA SER A 549 -5.79 119.62 -87.08
C SER A 549 -4.97 120.83 -87.54
N CYS A 550 -4.16 121.42 -86.65
CA CYS A 550 -3.36 122.62 -86.89
C CYS A 550 -1.87 122.33 -87.14
N GLY A 551 -1.42 121.11 -86.90
CA GLY A 551 -0.05 120.65 -87.08
C GLY A 551 0.93 121.11 -85.99
N SER A 552 0.45 121.40 -84.78
CA SER A 552 1.27 121.49 -83.57
C SER A 552 1.52 120.11 -82.96
N ASP A 553 2.27 120.04 -81.87
CA ASP A 553 2.72 118.79 -81.23
C ASP A 553 2.05 118.70 -79.87
N SER A 554 1.13 117.76 -79.68
CA SER A 554 0.27 117.70 -78.50
C SER A 554 0.96 117.30 -77.21
N LYS A 555 2.24 116.95 -77.28
CA LYS A 555 3.04 116.58 -76.10
C LYS A 555 4.08 117.64 -75.73
N ASP A 556 3.96 118.87 -76.25
CA ASP A 556 4.90 119.96 -75.99
C ASP A 556 4.14 121.27 -75.81
N ALA A 557 3.90 121.65 -74.55
CA ALA A 557 3.16 122.86 -74.15
C ALA A 557 3.72 124.20 -74.68
N SER A 558 4.84 124.17 -75.41
CA SER A 558 5.40 125.30 -76.13
C SER A 558 5.04 125.33 -77.62
N SER A 559 4.30 124.33 -78.10
CA SER A 559 3.99 124.03 -79.49
C SER A 559 2.64 124.58 -79.96
N VAL A 560 1.96 125.46 -79.24
CA VAL A 560 0.66 126.05 -79.64
C VAL A 560 0.48 126.39 -81.15
N PRO A 561 -0.69 126.07 -81.75
CA PRO A 561 -1.06 126.52 -83.08
C PRO A 561 -0.88 128.03 -83.29
N SER A 562 -0.37 128.43 -84.45
CA SER A 562 -0.30 129.86 -84.78
C SER A 562 -1.69 130.40 -85.14
N ASP A 563 -2.09 131.47 -84.44
CA ASP A 563 -3.31 132.23 -84.68
C ASP A 563 -2.91 133.70 -84.86
N PHE A 564 -2.71 134.11 -86.12
CA PHE A 564 -2.15 135.42 -86.44
C PHE A 564 -3.10 136.57 -86.09
N ASP A 565 -4.41 136.35 -86.16
CA ASP A 565 -5.43 137.39 -86.03
C ASP A 565 -6.25 137.30 -84.73
N GLY A 566 -6.13 136.19 -84.00
CA GLY A 566 -6.61 135.99 -82.63
C GLY A 566 -8.07 135.57 -82.53
N ASP A 567 -8.65 134.97 -83.56
CA ASP A 567 -10.06 134.58 -83.63
C ASP A 567 -10.36 133.16 -83.11
N GLY A 568 -9.32 132.37 -82.79
CA GLY A 568 -9.41 131.00 -82.29
C GLY A 568 -9.40 129.92 -83.38
N ILE A 569 -9.14 130.28 -84.65
CA ILE A 569 -8.88 129.32 -85.75
C ILE A 569 -7.40 129.44 -86.13
N CYS A 570 -6.68 128.33 -86.17
CA CYS A 570 -5.26 128.36 -86.54
C CYS A 570 -5.04 128.74 -88.02
N ASP A 571 -3.92 129.38 -88.32
CA ASP A 571 -3.55 129.89 -89.66
C ASP A 571 -3.61 128.82 -90.77
N VAL A 572 -3.45 127.54 -90.43
CA VAL A 572 -3.49 126.42 -91.41
C VAL A 572 -4.93 126.12 -91.85
N LEU A 573 -5.91 126.39 -90.99
CA LEU A 573 -7.34 126.19 -91.23
C LEU A 573 -8.06 127.51 -91.55
N ASP A 574 -7.44 128.65 -91.25
CA ASP A 574 -7.91 129.98 -91.62
C ASP A 574 -7.54 130.34 -93.08
N LEU A 575 -8.47 130.99 -93.78
CA LEU A 575 -8.32 131.45 -95.16
C LEU A 575 -8.25 132.99 -95.25
N ASP A 576 -8.36 133.72 -94.14
CA ASP A 576 -8.37 135.19 -94.08
C ASP A 576 -7.60 135.79 -92.88
N ASP A 577 -6.28 135.59 -92.83
CA ASP A 577 -5.37 136.02 -91.76
C ASP A 577 -5.22 137.56 -91.53
N ASN A 578 -6.17 138.42 -91.93
CA ASN A 578 -5.88 139.86 -92.06
C ASN A 578 -6.98 140.85 -91.62
N ASP A 579 -8.04 140.44 -90.92
CA ASP A 579 -9.04 141.38 -90.40
C ASP A 579 -9.27 141.40 -88.88
N GLY A 580 -8.59 140.52 -88.12
CA GLY A 580 -8.46 140.63 -86.67
C GLY A 580 -9.71 140.17 -85.92
N PRO A 581 -9.66 140.13 -84.58
CA PRO A 581 -10.44 139.18 -83.76
C PRO A 581 -11.95 139.45 -83.66
N ASP A 582 -12.47 140.44 -84.41
CA ASP A 582 -13.86 140.88 -84.40
C ASP A 582 -14.63 140.58 -85.71
N ALA A 583 -14.03 139.90 -86.70
CA ALA A 583 -14.60 139.68 -88.03
C ALA A 583 -15.43 138.38 -88.19
N ASN A 584 -16.43 138.18 -87.36
CA ASN A 584 -17.38 137.06 -87.51
C ASN A 584 -18.45 137.31 -88.60
N THR A 585 -18.09 137.57 -89.86
CA THR A 585 -19.05 137.42 -90.99
C THR A 585 -18.37 137.22 -92.35
N ASP A 586 -18.32 135.99 -92.87
CA ASP A 586 -18.29 135.75 -94.31
C ASP A 586 -19.63 136.22 -94.92
N GLY A 587 -19.58 137.25 -95.76
CA GLY A 587 -20.74 137.72 -96.50
C GLY A 587 -20.39 138.53 -97.75
N GLY A 588 -20.30 137.86 -98.90
CA GLY A 588 -20.22 138.52 -100.21
C GLY A 588 -20.52 137.69 -101.47
N ASP A 589 -21.82 137.48 -101.76
CA ASP A 589 -22.49 137.39 -103.09
C ASP A 589 -22.22 136.23 -104.13
N GLU A 590 -23.15 135.25 -104.10
CA GLU A 590 -23.86 134.40 -105.11
C GLU A 590 -23.57 134.46 -106.66
N PRO A 591 -23.83 133.37 -107.47
CA PRO A 591 -25.19 132.77 -107.63
C PRO A 591 -25.33 131.23 -107.87
N GLY A 592 -26.40 130.64 -107.29
CA GLY A 592 -27.42 129.90 -108.05
C GLY A 592 -27.38 128.36 -108.22
N PHE A 593 -28.41 127.71 -107.63
CA PHE A 593 -28.93 126.32 -107.72
C PHE A 593 -28.31 125.30 -106.74
N GLY A 594 -28.99 124.71 -105.75
CA GLY A 594 -30.42 124.68 -105.42
C GLY A 594 -30.81 123.31 -104.86
N GLN A 595 -31.12 123.27 -103.55
CA GLN A 595 -31.83 122.23 -102.76
C GLN A 595 -31.00 120.97 -102.40
N SER A 596 -30.86 120.55 -101.14
CA SER A 596 -31.81 120.53 -100.02
C SER A 596 -31.14 120.40 -98.63
N VAL A 597 -31.54 121.24 -97.68
CA VAL A 597 -31.41 121.09 -96.21
C VAL A 597 -32.53 120.16 -95.66
N PRO A 598 -32.61 119.77 -94.37
CA PRO A 598 -31.64 119.84 -93.24
C PRO A 598 -31.60 118.58 -92.32
N GLY A 599 -30.64 118.52 -91.38
CA GLY A 599 -30.83 117.85 -90.08
C GLY A 599 -29.58 117.33 -89.35
N PHE A 600 -28.97 118.16 -88.50
CA PHE A 600 -28.23 117.78 -87.27
C PHE A 600 -29.17 117.06 -86.25
N PRO A 601 -28.72 116.49 -85.10
CA PRO A 601 -27.35 116.33 -84.57
C PRO A 601 -27.01 114.92 -84.01
N ALA A 602 -25.74 114.81 -83.58
CA ALA A 602 -25.08 113.83 -82.71
C ALA A 602 -25.92 112.93 -81.79
N LEU A 603 -25.48 111.68 -81.59
CA LEU A 603 -25.40 111.02 -80.26
C LEU A 603 -24.76 109.62 -80.36
N PHE A 604 -23.65 109.43 -79.63
CA PHE A 604 -23.23 108.27 -78.84
C PHE A 604 -23.04 106.85 -79.43
N ALA A 605 -22.04 106.24 -78.79
CA ALA A 605 -21.92 104.84 -78.41
C ALA A 605 -21.35 103.88 -79.47
N ALA A 606 -20.08 103.52 -79.22
CA ALA A 606 -19.66 102.18 -78.82
C ALA A 606 -20.35 101.00 -79.51
N ILE A 607 -19.53 100.07 -80.01
CA ILE A 607 -19.55 98.68 -79.55
C ILE A 607 -18.37 97.94 -80.17
N ALA A 608 -17.61 97.35 -79.26
CA ALA A 608 -16.58 96.33 -79.41
C ALA A 608 -16.98 95.16 -80.33
N LEU A 609 -15.97 94.46 -80.88
CA LEU A 609 -15.87 93.00 -80.77
C LEU A 609 -14.57 92.48 -81.40
N ILE A 610 -13.64 92.09 -80.51
CA ILE A 610 -12.88 90.84 -80.44
C ILE A 610 -12.79 90.00 -81.73
N GLY A 611 -11.55 89.67 -82.10
CA GLY A 611 -11.22 88.59 -83.03
C GLY A 611 -9.77 88.17 -82.91
N ALA A 612 -9.48 87.34 -81.91
CA ALA A 612 -8.20 86.67 -81.66
C ALA A 612 -7.59 86.03 -82.91
N ALA A 613 -6.26 86.17 -83.06
CA ALA A 613 -5.45 85.39 -83.99
C ALA A 613 -4.28 84.74 -83.25
N LEU A 614 -4.39 83.42 -83.07
CA LEU A 614 -3.32 82.50 -82.67
C LEU A 614 -2.05 82.71 -83.52
N ILE A 615 -0.88 82.78 -82.88
CA ILE A 615 0.35 82.13 -83.37
C ILE A 615 1.16 81.60 -82.18
N GLY A 616 1.07 80.30 -81.93
CA GLY A 616 1.98 79.59 -81.02
C GLY A 616 3.37 79.39 -81.62
N ARG A 617 4.40 79.52 -80.78
CA ARG A 617 5.72 78.93 -80.97
C ARG A 617 6.37 78.62 -79.61
N ARG A 618 6.25 77.36 -79.16
CA ARG A 618 7.22 76.75 -78.23
C ARG A 618 8.49 76.38 -78.99
N ARG A 619 9.65 76.58 -78.36
CA ARG A 619 10.90 75.90 -78.70
C ARG A 619 11.62 75.59 -77.40
N ASP A 620 11.92 74.31 -77.24
CA ASP A 620 12.69 73.69 -76.15
C ASP A 620 14.08 74.32 -75.98
N ASP A 621 14.45 74.66 -74.75
CA ASP A 621 15.52 74.04 -73.94
C ASP A 621 15.73 74.83 -72.64
#